data_AF-A0A932Z308-F1
#
_entry.id   AF-A0A932Z308-F1
#
_cell.length_a   1.000
_cell.length_b   1.000
_cell.length_c   1.000
_cell.angle_alpha   90.00
_cell.angle_beta   90.00
_cell.angle_gamma   90.00
#
_symmetry.space_group_name_H-M   'P 1'
#
loop_
_entity.id
_entity.type
_entity.pdbx_description
1 polymer ?
#
loop_
_entity_poly.entity_id
_entity_poly.type
_entity_poly.pdbx_seq_one_letter_code
_entity_poly.pdbx_strand_id
1 'polypeptide(L)'
;MADRMMALVVGGVLAVVCVVLLVLPFRRRATVLLPEGSPAQALERQREAAYEEVRTLNQDYLLGDVPQEQYEARLQVYRLRAARLLQQLDDLQELDRQWEARIATFRAGDGATTTAVICQECGGAVSSRDVQCPHCGSAIAPADPTDRGGPAGKEGNA
;
A
#
# COMPACT_ATOMS: atom_id res chain seq x y z
N MET A 1 -3.29 54.73 -8.52
CA MET A 1 -2.13 53.83 -8.83
C MET A 1 -1.88 52.82 -7.71
N ALA A 2 -1.93 53.21 -6.42
CA ALA A 2 -1.76 52.29 -5.29
C ALA A 2 -2.72 51.08 -5.29
N ASP A 3 -3.97 51.27 -5.68
CA ASP A 3 -4.99 50.22 -5.71
C ASP A 3 -4.68 49.09 -6.71
N ARG A 4 -4.21 49.47 -7.91
CA ARG A 4 -3.74 48.52 -8.93
C ARG A 4 -2.46 47.80 -8.51
N MET A 5 -1.58 48.48 -7.77
CA MET A 5 -0.35 47.90 -7.23
C MET A 5 -0.67 46.88 -6.12
N MET A 6 -1.63 47.19 -5.26
CA MET A 6 -2.09 46.28 -4.20
C MET A 6 -2.78 45.04 -4.80
N ALA A 7 -3.63 45.21 -5.82
CA ALA A 7 -4.26 44.09 -6.53
C ALA A 7 -3.25 43.15 -7.21
N LEU A 8 -2.18 43.68 -7.81
CA LEU A 8 -1.12 42.88 -8.44
C LEU A 8 -0.31 42.09 -7.40
N VAL A 9 0.01 42.72 -6.26
CA VAL A 9 0.74 42.04 -5.17
C VAL A 9 -0.11 40.92 -4.57
N VAL A 10 -1.38 41.19 -4.29
CA VAL A 10 -2.31 40.17 -3.75
C VAL A 10 -2.48 39.01 -4.74
N GLY A 11 -2.69 39.31 -6.03
CA GLY A 11 -2.80 38.29 -7.07
C GLY A 11 -1.52 37.45 -7.21
N GLY A 12 -0.35 38.09 -7.14
CA GLY A 12 0.94 37.40 -7.19
C GLY A 12 1.14 36.45 -6.01
N VAL A 13 0.84 36.90 -4.78
CA VAL A 13 0.93 36.05 -3.59
C VAL A 13 -0.01 34.85 -3.70
N LEU A 14 -1.25 35.07 -4.16
CA LEU A 14 -2.25 34.01 -4.29
C LEU A 14 -1.85 32.98 -5.36
N ALA A 15 -1.27 33.43 -6.48
CA ALA A 15 -0.72 32.56 -7.50
C ALA A 15 0.43 31.69 -6.97
N VAL A 16 1.36 32.27 -6.19
CA VAL A 16 2.46 31.53 -5.56
C VAL A 16 1.93 30.47 -4.60
N VAL A 17 0.94 30.82 -3.76
CA VAL A 17 0.31 29.87 -2.82
C VAL A 17 -0.33 28.70 -3.57
N CYS A 18 -1.08 28.97 -4.65
CA CYS A 18 -1.66 27.90 -5.49
C CYS A 18 -0.57 26.99 -6.08
N VAL A 19 0.51 27.56 -6.63
CA VAL A 19 1.62 26.78 -7.18
C VAL A 19 2.27 25.91 -6.10
N VAL A 20 2.51 26.46 -4.91
CA VAL A 20 3.10 25.70 -3.78
C VAL A 20 2.19 24.55 -3.35
N LEU A 21 0.88 24.79 -3.22
CA LEU A 21 -0.10 23.76 -2.86
C LEU A 21 -0.21 22.65 -3.92
N LEU A 22 0.06 22.94 -5.19
CA LEU A 22 0.04 21.94 -6.27
C LEU A 22 1.38 21.20 -6.43
N VAL A 23 2.51 21.88 -6.24
CA VAL A 23 3.85 21.32 -6.45
C VAL A 23 4.33 20.51 -5.24
N LEU A 24 3.99 20.91 -4.01
CA LEU A 24 4.34 20.17 -2.79
C LEU A 24 3.81 18.73 -2.77
N PRO A 25 2.52 18.43 -3.05
CA PRO A 25 2.05 17.05 -3.05
C PRO A 25 2.72 16.25 -4.18
N PHE A 26 3.07 16.88 -5.29
CA PHE A 26 3.71 16.22 -6.42
C PHE A 26 5.17 15.84 -6.11
N ARG A 27 5.94 16.73 -5.46
CA ARG A 27 7.29 16.41 -4.96
C ARG A 27 7.26 15.37 -3.83
N ARG A 28 6.22 15.36 -2.99
CA ARG A 28 6.05 14.38 -1.92
C ARG A 28 5.57 13.00 -2.42
N ARG A 29 4.91 12.91 -3.57
CA ARG A 29 4.39 11.66 -4.17
C ARG A 29 5.35 10.94 -5.11
N ALA A 30 6.49 11.53 -5.46
CA ALA A 30 7.44 10.93 -6.40
C ALA A 30 8.06 9.59 -5.95
N THR A 31 7.82 9.14 -4.71
CA THR A 31 8.29 7.85 -4.18
C THR A 31 7.35 6.67 -4.44
N VAL A 32 6.18 6.87 -5.07
CA VAL A 32 5.17 5.82 -5.23
C VAL A 32 4.75 5.69 -6.70
N LEU A 33 5.71 5.34 -7.56
CA LEU A 33 5.42 4.71 -8.84
C LEU A 33 5.00 3.26 -8.55
N LEU A 34 3.70 3.02 -8.37
CA LEU A 34 3.15 1.66 -8.34
C LEU A 34 3.46 0.99 -9.69
N PRO A 35 4.10 -0.17 -9.69
CA PRO A 35 4.24 -0.98 -10.91
C PRO A 35 2.87 -1.26 -11.53
N GLU A 36 2.83 -1.25 -12.86
CA GLU A 36 1.71 -1.65 -13.72
C GLU A 36 1.02 -2.95 -13.23
N GLY A 37 -0.09 -2.80 -12.50
CA GLY A 37 -0.93 -3.91 -12.02
C GLY A 37 -0.29 -4.79 -10.95
N SER A 38 -1.10 -5.31 -10.01
CA SER A 38 -0.60 -6.33 -9.09
C SER A 38 -0.32 -7.64 -9.86
N PRO A 39 0.67 -8.46 -9.44
CA PRO A 39 0.91 -9.77 -10.06
C PRO A 39 -0.34 -10.65 -10.10
N ALA A 40 -1.23 -10.52 -9.09
CA ALA A 40 -2.52 -11.18 -9.06
C ALA A 40 -3.41 -10.78 -10.26
N GLN A 41 -3.51 -9.49 -10.61
CA GLN A 41 -4.27 -9.02 -11.77
C GLN A 41 -3.73 -9.57 -13.09
N ALA A 42 -2.40 -9.71 -13.21
CA ALA A 42 -1.79 -10.31 -14.40
C ALA A 42 -2.18 -11.78 -14.54
N LEU A 43 -2.21 -12.53 -13.43
CA LEU A 43 -2.65 -13.93 -13.42
C LEU A 43 -4.15 -14.07 -13.68
N GLU A 44 -4.99 -13.19 -13.14
CA GLU A 44 -6.43 -13.17 -13.42
C GLU A 44 -6.72 -12.97 -14.90
N ARG A 45 -6.00 -12.05 -15.57
CA ARG A 45 -6.11 -11.85 -17.02
C ARG A 45 -5.71 -13.10 -17.80
N GLN A 46 -4.65 -13.79 -17.38
CA GLN A 46 -4.23 -15.05 -18.02
C GLN A 46 -5.26 -16.16 -17.84
N ARG A 47 -5.90 -16.22 -16.66
CA ARG A 47 -7.00 -17.16 -16.40
C ARG A 47 -8.19 -16.91 -17.32
N GLU A 48 -8.61 -15.66 -17.44
CA GLU A 48 -9.72 -15.27 -18.31
C GLU A 48 -9.43 -15.63 -19.78
N ALA A 49 -8.22 -15.33 -20.25
CA ALA A 49 -7.79 -15.70 -21.60
C ALA A 49 -7.84 -17.23 -21.82
N ALA A 50 -7.39 -18.03 -20.84
CA ALA A 50 -7.45 -19.49 -20.95
C ALA A 50 -8.90 -20.02 -20.98
N TYR A 51 -9.85 -19.38 -20.30
CA TYR A 51 -11.26 -19.77 -20.38
C TYR A 51 -11.90 -19.40 -21.70
N GLU A 52 -11.54 -18.25 -22.27
CA GLU A 52 -12.04 -17.86 -23.58
C GLU A 52 -11.51 -18.79 -24.68
N GLU A 53 -10.24 -19.21 -24.60
CA GLU A 53 -9.67 -20.24 -25.50
C GLU A 53 -10.46 -21.56 -25.44
N VAL A 54 -10.84 -22.02 -24.23
CA VAL A 54 -11.66 -23.24 -24.05
C VAL A 54 -13.07 -23.03 -24.62
N ARG A 55 -13.65 -21.85 -24.44
CA ARG A 55 -14.96 -21.50 -24.97
C ARG A 55 -14.98 -21.56 -26.49
N THR A 56 -13.97 -20.99 -27.14
CA THR A 56 -13.81 -21.06 -28.60
C THR A 56 -13.66 -22.50 -29.07
N LEU A 57 -12.79 -23.29 -28.42
CA LEU A 57 -12.62 -24.71 -28.79
C LEU A 57 -13.95 -25.50 -28.72
N ASN A 58 -14.78 -25.21 -27.73
CA ASN A 58 -16.08 -25.88 -27.58
C ASN A 58 -17.06 -25.44 -28.69
N GLN A 59 -17.02 -24.18 -29.12
CA GLN A 59 -17.78 -23.73 -30.28
C GLN A 59 -17.34 -24.43 -31.56
N ASP A 60 -16.03 -24.53 -31.81
CA ASP A 60 -15.48 -25.21 -32.99
C ASP A 60 -15.90 -26.69 -33.03
N TYR A 61 -15.93 -27.36 -31.86
CA TYR A 61 -16.43 -28.72 -31.75
C TYR A 61 -17.93 -28.83 -32.07
N LEU A 62 -18.76 -27.92 -31.53
CA LEU A 62 -20.20 -27.90 -31.79
C LEU A 62 -20.54 -27.60 -33.25
N LEU A 63 -19.70 -26.83 -33.94
CA LEU A 63 -19.83 -26.55 -35.38
C LEU A 63 -19.38 -27.74 -36.24
N GLY A 64 -18.71 -28.73 -35.65
CA GLY A 64 -18.17 -29.90 -36.35
C GLY A 64 -16.81 -29.66 -37.02
N ASP A 65 -16.18 -28.50 -36.78
CA ASP A 65 -14.87 -28.14 -37.34
C ASP A 65 -13.72 -28.95 -36.70
N VAL A 66 -13.95 -29.52 -35.51
CA VAL A 66 -12.96 -30.29 -34.75
C VAL A 66 -13.50 -31.70 -34.46
N PRO A 67 -12.79 -32.77 -34.83
CA PRO A 67 -13.19 -34.14 -34.48
C PRO A 67 -13.00 -34.42 -32.98
N GLN A 68 -13.81 -35.32 -32.43
CA GLN A 68 -13.89 -35.58 -30.99
C GLN A 68 -12.53 -35.92 -30.34
N GLU A 69 -11.71 -36.77 -30.98
CA GLU A 69 -10.38 -37.13 -30.44
C GLU A 69 -9.46 -35.90 -30.29
N GLN A 70 -9.49 -34.98 -31.25
CA GLN A 70 -8.69 -33.75 -31.19
C GLN A 70 -9.24 -32.77 -30.14
N TYR A 71 -10.57 -32.70 -30.00
CA TYR A 71 -11.21 -31.90 -28.97
C TYR A 71 -10.79 -32.38 -27.57
N GLU A 72 -10.90 -33.68 -27.29
CA GLU A 72 -10.54 -34.27 -25.99
C GLU A 72 -9.05 -34.06 -25.66
N ALA A 73 -8.17 -34.29 -26.63
CA ALA A 73 -6.73 -34.07 -26.46
C ALA A 73 -6.41 -32.61 -26.09
N ARG A 74 -7.00 -31.64 -26.81
CA ARG A 74 -6.80 -30.20 -26.52
C ARG A 74 -7.40 -29.81 -25.17
N LEU A 75 -8.59 -30.32 -24.84
CA LEU A 75 -9.26 -30.05 -23.57
C LEU A 75 -8.43 -30.48 -22.36
N GLN A 76 -7.73 -31.61 -22.43
CA GLN A 76 -6.85 -32.07 -21.34
C GLN A 76 -5.68 -31.10 -21.09
N VAL A 77 -5.08 -30.56 -22.15
CA VAL A 77 -4.01 -29.57 -22.04
C VAL A 77 -4.52 -28.29 -21.36
N TYR A 78 -5.71 -27.81 -21.77
CA TYR A 78 -6.31 -26.63 -21.16
C TYR A 78 -6.65 -26.83 -19.68
N ARG A 79 -7.15 -28.02 -19.29
CA ARG A 79 -7.42 -28.35 -17.89
C ARG A 79 -6.18 -28.26 -17.02
N LEU A 80 -5.06 -28.83 -17.48
CA LEU A 80 -3.78 -28.74 -16.76
C LEU A 80 -3.30 -27.30 -16.64
N ARG A 81 -3.45 -26.49 -17.71
CA ARG A 81 -3.09 -25.07 -17.71
C ARG A 81 -3.94 -24.27 -16.72
N ALA A 82 -5.26 -24.47 -16.73
CA ALA A 82 -6.18 -23.83 -15.82
C ALA A 82 -5.89 -24.20 -14.35
N ALA A 83 -5.64 -25.49 -14.08
CA ALA A 83 -5.28 -25.96 -12.74
C ALA A 83 -4.01 -25.27 -12.21
N ARG A 84 -2.99 -25.11 -13.06
CA ARG A 84 -1.75 -24.42 -12.69
C ARG A 84 -1.98 -22.93 -12.40
N LEU A 85 -2.78 -22.24 -13.21
CA LEU A 85 -3.10 -20.83 -12.99
C LEU A 85 -3.88 -20.62 -11.68
N LEU A 86 -4.83 -21.51 -11.37
CA LEU A 86 -5.57 -21.47 -10.11
C LEU A 86 -4.64 -21.68 -8.91
N GLN A 87 -3.73 -22.65 -8.98
CA GLN A 87 -2.75 -22.88 -7.92
C GLN A 87 -1.87 -21.65 -7.67
N GLN A 88 -1.40 -20.99 -8.73
CA GLN A 88 -0.57 -19.79 -8.57
C GLN A 88 -1.35 -18.60 -7.98
N LEU A 89 -2.65 -18.49 -8.28
CA LEU A 89 -3.54 -17.48 -7.66
C LEU A 89 -3.72 -17.77 -6.17
N ASP A 90 -3.98 -19.03 -5.81
CA ASP A 90 -4.13 -19.45 -4.41
C ASP A 90 -2.84 -19.19 -3.61
N ASP A 91 -1.68 -19.50 -4.18
CA ASP A 91 -0.37 -19.23 -3.56
C ASP A 91 -0.16 -17.73 -3.30
N LEU A 92 -0.52 -16.87 -4.25
CA LEU A 92 -0.43 -15.41 -4.07
C LEU A 92 -1.39 -14.91 -3.00
N GLN A 93 -2.62 -15.41 -2.97
CA GLN A 93 -3.61 -15.03 -1.95
C GLN A 93 -3.19 -15.50 -0.55
N GLU A 94 -2.65 -16.70 -0.45
CA GLU A 94 -2.17 -17.25 0.82
C GLU A 94 -0.96 -16.46 1.34
N LEU A 95 -0.03 -16.11 0.44
CA LEU A 95 1.05 -15.21 0.77
C LEU A 95 0.47 -13.89 1.32
N ASP A 96 -0.42 -13.23 0.59
CA ASP A 96 -1.02 -11.95 1.01
C ASP A 96 -1.64 -12.04 2.42
N ARG A 97 -2.44 -13.08 2.69
CA ARG A 97 -2.99 -13.35 4.03
C ARG A 97 -1.90 -13.50 5.10
N GLN A 98 -0.81 -14.20 4.82
CA GLN A 98 0.30 -14.34 5.76
C GLN A 98 1.02 -13.02 6.03
N TRP A 99 1.14 -12.15 5.02
CA TRP A 99 1.68 -10.81 5.18
C TRP A 99 0.74 -9.93 6.01
N GLU A 100 -0.55 -9.93 5.70
CA GLU A 100 -1.57 -9.22 6.46
C GLU A 100 -1.61 -9.66 7.92
N ALA A 101 -1.57 -10.97 8.18
CA ALA A 101 -1.51 -11.54 9.52
C ALA A 101 -0.26 -11.06 10.27
N ARG A 102 0.92 -11.10 9.64
CA ARG A 102 2.15 -10.57 10.24
C ARG A 102 2.02 -9.08 10.55
N ILE A 103 1.55 -8.26 9.62
CA ILE A 103 1.33 -6.83 9.83
C ILE A 103 0.36 -6.59 10.99
N ALA A 104 -0.72 -7.36 11.08
CA ALA A 104 -1.66 -7.29 12.19
C ALA A 104 -0.98 -7.62 13.53
N THR A 105 -0.14 -8.65 13.59
CA THR A 105 0.62 -8.97 14.81
C THR A 105 1.60 -7.86 15.21
N PHE A 106 2.31 -7.26 14.25
CA PHE A 106 3.18 -6.11 14.51
C PHE A 106 2.39 -4.93 15.06
N ARG A 107 1.27 -4.57 14.41
CA ARG A 107 0.39 -3.46 14.86
C ARG A 107 -0.21 -3.72 16.25
N ALA A 108 -0.57 -4.97 16.55
CA ALA A 108 -1.07 -5.35 17.88
C ALA A 108 0.04 -5.25 18.95
N GLY A 109 1.28 -5.63 18.62
CA GLY A 109 2.43 -5.51 19.51
C GLY A 109 2.87 -4.06 19.75
N ASP A 110 2.82 -3.20 18.72
CA ASP A 110 3.19 -1.78 18.82
C ASP A 110 2.10 -0.91 19.48
N GLY A 111 0.82 -1.28 19.33
CA GLY A 111 -0.31 -0.53 19.89
C GLY A 111 -0.39 -0.52 21.42
N ALA A 112 0.28 -1.46 22.11
CA ALA A 112 0.16 -1.60 23.56
C ALA A 112 1.04 -0.62 24.37
N THR A 113 2.03 0.04 23.76
CA THR A 113 3.00 0.87 24.53
C THR A 113 3.57 2.03 23.70
N THR A 114 2.70 2.75 23.00
CA THR A 114 3.11 3.94 22.25
C THR A 114 2.32 5.14 22.71
N THR A 115 2.98 6.03 23.44
CA THR A 115 2.39 7.29 23.91
C THR A 115 2.30 8.25 22.73
N ALA A 116 1.11 8.77 22.46
CA ALA A 116 0.92 9.82 21.46
C ALA A 116 1.56 11.12 21.99
N VAL A 117 2.46 11.70 21.20
CA VAL A 117 3.13 12.98 21.45
C VAL A 117 2.69 13.97 20.39
N ILE A 118 2.64 15.26 20.74
CA ILE A 118 2.34 16.33 19.79
C ILE A 118 3.65 16.76 19.12
N CYS A 119 3.69 16.74 17.79
CA CYS A 119 4.82 17.30 17.02
C CYS A 119 4.92 18.81 17.26
N GLN A 120 6.08 19.31 17.70
CA GLN A 120 6.25 20.73 18.01
C GLN A 120 6.33 21.64 16.77
N GLU A 121 6.61 21.08 15.59
CA GLU A 121 6.74 21.85 14.34
C GLU A 121 5.39 22.04 13.63
N CYS A 122 4.52 21.01 13.62
CA CYS A 122 3.26 21.06 12.89
C CYS A 122 2.00 20.82 13.73
N GLY A 123 2.15 20.54 15.03
CA GLY A 123 1.04 20.29 15.95
C GLY A 123 0.31 18.96 15.73
N GLY A 124 0.78 18.10 14.83
CA GLY A 124 0.17 16.80 14.53
C GLY A 124 0.43 15.79 15.65
N ALA A 125 -0.54 14.92 15.94
CA ALA A 125 -0.35 13.79 16.84
C ALA A 125 0.55 12.75 16.16
N VAL A 126 1.64 12.37 16.84
CA VAL A 126 2.65 11.41 16.35
C VAL A 126 2.98 10.39 17.42
N SER A 127 3.53 9.24 17.03
CA SER A 127 3.96 8.23 17.98
C SER A 127 5.34 8.59 18.56
N SER A 128 5.55 8.36 19.86
CA SER A 128 6.86 8.59 20.51
C SER A 128 8.00 7.72 19.97
N ARG A 129 7.69 6.69 19.17
CA ARG A 129 8.65 5.78 18.52
C ARG A 129 8.99 6.22 17.10
N ASP A 130 8.28 7.19 16.54
CA ASP A 130 8.53 7.64 15.18
C ASP A 130 9.84 8.43 15.15
N VAL A 131 10.74 8.14 14.21
CA VAL A 131 11.98 8.93 14.02
C VAL A 131 11.67 10.25 13.31
N GLN A 132 10.60 10.28 12.51
CA GLN A 132 10.16 11.43 11.72
C GLN A 132 8.64 11.57 11.76
N CYS A 133 8.15 12.82 11.80
CA CYS A 133 6.74 13.13 11.77
C CYS A 133 6.12 12.75 10.40
N PRO A 134 5.06 11.91 10.34
CA PRO A 134 4.40 11.57 9.08
C PRO A 134 3.64 12.74 8.43
N HIS A 135 3.36 13.81 9.17
CA HIS A 135 2.63 14.99 8.67
C HIS A 135 3.55 16.04 8.03
N CYS A 136 4.70 16.32 8.66
CA CYS A 136 5.60 17.40 8.23
C CYS A 136 7.04 16.96 7.93
N GLY A 137 7.45 15.75 8.33
CA GLY A 137 8.79 15.21 8.10
C GLY A 137 9.87 15.69 9.07
N SER A 138 9.53 16.50 10.08
CA SER A 138 10.48 16.91 11.12
C SER A 138 10.94 15.70 11.95
N ALA A 139 12.19 15.71 12.41
CA ALA A 139 12.66 14.70 13.34
C ALA A 139 11.89 14.78 14.67
N ILE A 140 11.56 13.63 15.24
CA ILE A 140 10.99 13.54 16.59
C ILE A 140 12.11 13.04 17.49
N ALA A 141 12.39 13.74 18.60
CA ALA A 141 13.36 13.27 19.57
C ALA A 141 12.81 11.96 20.18
N PRO A 142 13.51 10.81 20.03
CA PRO A 142 13.02 9.55 20.58
C PRO A 142 12.95 9.68 22.10
N ALA A 143 11.85 9.24 22.70
CA ALA A 143 11.77 9.12 24.16
C ALA A 143 12.77 8.05 24.61
N ASP A 144 13.71 8.44 25.47
CA ASP A 144 14.76 7.57 26.00
C ASP A 144 14.13 6.39 26.77
N PRO A 145 14.36 5.11 26.37
CA PRO A 145 13.73 3.95 27.01
C PRO A 145 14.30 3.62 28.41
N THR A 146 15.24 4.42 28.93
CA THR A 146 15.93 4.13 30.21
C THR A 146 15.25 4.63 31.48
N ASP A 147 14.12 5.33 31.42
CA ASP A 147 13.40 5.74 32.63
C ASP A 147 12.47 4.63 33.17
N ARG A 148 13.08 3.51 33.60
CA ARG A 148 12.45 2.60 34.56
C ARG A 148 12.57 3.23 35.94
N GLY A 149 11.62 4.11 36.26
CA GLY A 149 11.41 4.63 37.61
C GLY A 149 11.26 3.50 38.63
N GLY A 150 12.34 3.16 39.34
CA GLY A 150 12.29 2.37 40.56
C GLY A 150 11.88 3.27 41.73
N PRO A 151 10.94 2.86 42.60
CA PRO A 151 10.56 3.66 43.75
C PRO A 151 11.73 3.79 44.73
N ALA A 152 12.08 5.03 45.04
CA ALA A 152 13.08 5.40 46.03
C ALA A 152 12.79 4.76 47.40
N GLY A 153 13.64 3.81 47.81
CA GLY A 153 13.71 3.32 49.18
C GLY A 153 14.31 4.38 50.08
N LYS A 154 13.52 4.90 51.03
CA LYS A 154 14.02 5.65 52.17
C LYS A 154 14.70 4.68 53.14
N GLU A 155 16.03 4.64 53.12
CA GLU A 155 16.81 4.12 54.25
C GLU A 155 17.01 5.28 55.25
N GLY A 156 16.15 5.30 56.27
CA GLY A 156 16.28 6.16 57.43
C GLY A 156 17.24 5.53 58.43
N ASN A 157 18.38 6.19 58.62
CA ASN A 157 19.35 5.99 59.69
C ASN A 157 18.92 6.79 60.93
N ALA A 158 18.63 6.12 62.05
CA ALA A 158 18.87 6.52 63.44
C ALA A 158 18.14 5.58 64.42
#